data_AF-A0A4R6MMJ5-F1
#
_entry.id   AF-A0A4R6MMJ5-F1
#
_cell.length_a   1.000
_cell.length_b   1.000
_cell.length_c   1.000
_cell.angle_alpha   90.00
_cell.angle_beta   90.00
_cell.angle_gamma   90.00
#
_symmetry.space_group_name_H-M   'P 1'
#
loop_
_entity.id
_entity.type
_entity.pdbx_description
1 polymer ?
#
loop_
_entity_poly.entity_id
_entity_poly.type
_entity_poly.pdbx_seq_one_letter_code
_entity_poly.pdbx_strand_id
1 'polypeptide(L)' 'MKTQNTSQKVTKTQLMHILELSYKTACKEYQTIIDSLALKRNYLTVQDLINYGIL' A
#
# COMPACT_ATOMS: atom_id res chain seq x y z
N MET A 1 -4.88 -11.32 -20.78
CA MET A 1 -4.72 -11.11 -19.33
C MET A 1 -4.03 -9.77 -19.11
N LYS A 2 -4.65 -8.81 -18.42
CA LYS A 2 -3.95 -7.58 -18.04
C LYS A 2 -2.91 -7.97 -17.00
N THR A 3 -1.62 -7.92 -17.35
CA THR A 3 -0.54 -8.07 -16.39
C THR A 3 -0.66 -6.94 -15.37
N GLN A 4 -1.13 -7.23 -14.16
CA GLN A 4 -1.05 -6.26 -13.07
C GLN A 4 0.43 -5.94 -12.86
N ASN A 5 0.81 -4.68 -13.07
CA ASN A 5 2.15 -4.22 -12.78
C ASN A 5 2.32 -4.15 -11.26
N THR A 6 2.73 -5.25 -10.64
CA THR A 6 2.85 -5.38 -9.18
C THR A 6 3.95 -4.47 -8.61
N SER A 7 4.87 -3.99 -9.45
CA SER A 7 5.90 -3.00 -9.11
C SER A 7 5.39 -1.55 -9.11
N GLN A 8 4.14 -1.31 -9.52
CA GLN A 8 3.55 0.02 -9.48
C GLN A 8 3.47 0.53 -8.04
N LYS A 9 3.94 1.75 -7.81
CA LYS A 9 3.84 2.42 -6.52
C LYS A 9 2.37 2.69 -6.18
N VAL A 10 2.01 2.42 -4.94
CA VAL A 10 0.71 2.79 -4.37
C VAL A 10 0.86 4.11 -3.64
N THR A 11 0.05 5.08 -3.99
CA THR A 11 -0.03 6.37 -3.29
C THR A 11 -0.91 6.27 -2.05
N LYS A 12 -0.76 7.20 -1.11
CA LYS A 12 -1.60 7.26 0.09
C LYS A 12 -3.08 7.44 -0.24
N THR A 13 -3.39 8.20 -1.29
CA THR A 13 -4.76 8.37 -1.79
C THR A 13 -5.31 7.08 -2.39
N GLN A 14 -4.50 6.32 -3.13
CA GLN A 14 -4.92 5.00 -3.60
C GLN A 14 -5.20 4.05 -2.43
N LEU A 15 -4.31 4.02 -1.42
CA LEU A 15 -4.54 3.21 -0.22
C LEU A 15 -5.83 3.63 0.52
N MET A 16 -6.09 4.94 0.61
CA MET A 16 -7.33 5.49 1.16
C MET A 16 -8.57 4.93 0.47
N HIS A 17 -8.57 4.92 -0.87
CA HIS A 17 -9.68 4.37 -1.64
C HIS A 17 -9.79 2.84 -1.54
N ILE A 18 -8.66 2.12 -1.46
CA ILE A 18 -8.64 0.66 -1.31
C ILE A 18 -9.23 0.23 0.05
N LEU A 19 -8.89 0.94 1.12
CA LEU A 19 -9.31 0.61 2.49
C LEU A 19 -10.61 1.30 2.93
N GLU A 20 -11.17 2.19 2.10
CA GLU A 20 -12.34 3.02 2.42
C GLU A 20 -12.16 3.84 3.72
N LEU A 21 -10.96 4.37 3.95
CA LEU A 21 -10.61 5.12 5.16
C LEU A 21 -10.50 6.63 4.90
N SER A 22 -10.42 7.42 5.97
CA SER A 22 -10.02 8.84 5.85
C SER A 22 -8.56 8.96 5.40
N TYR A 23 -8.20 10.04 4.69
CA TYR A 23 -6.82 10.27 4.27
C TYR A 23 -5.84 10.26 5.46
N LYS A 24 -6.24 10.82 6.60
CA LYS A 24 -5.41 10.83 7.82
C LYS A 24 -5.15 9.41 8.34
N THR A 25 -6.16 8.55 8.34
CA THR A 25 -6.01 7.15 8.73
C THR A 25 -5.17 6.39 7.70
N ALA A 26 -5.44 6.57 6.41
CA ALA A 26 -4.66 5.96 5.34
C ALA A 26 -3.17 6.33 5.40
N CYS A 27 -2.82 7.57 5.76
CA CYS A 27 -1.43 7.96 5.98
C CYS A 27 -0.76 7.18 7.12
N LYS A 28 -1.49 6.90 8.22
CA LYS A 28 -0.98 6.10 9.33
C LYS A 28 -0.80 4.64 8.91
N GLU A 29 -1.85 4.06 8.33
CA GLU A 29 -1.82 2.67 7.83
C GLU A 29 -0.70 2.47 6.80
N TYR A 30 -0.48 3.45 5.91
CA TYR A 30 0.61 3.41 4.93
C TYR A 30 1.98 3.22 5.59
N GLN A 31 2.25 3.98 6.67
CA GLN A 31 3.48 3.85 7.42
C GLN A 31 3.52 2.53 8.20
N THR A 32 2.41 2.14 8.82
CA THR A 32 2.29 0.87 9.54
C THR A 32 2.60 -0.33 8.64
N ILE A 33 2.12 -0.33 7.38
CA ILE A 33 2.42 -1.41 6.42
C ILE A 33 3.91 -1.43 6.06
N ILE A 34 4.52 -0.26 5.81
CA ILE A 34 5.96 -0.15 5.54
C ILE A 34 6.77 -0.74 6.69
N ASP A 35 6.42 -0.36 7.93
CA ASP A 35 7.12 -0.79 9.14
C ASP A 35 6.91 -2.29 9.39
N SER A 36 5.68 -2.79 9.21
CA SER A 36 5.34 -4.21 9.41
C SER A 36 6.02 -5.14 8.42
N LEU A 37 6.18 -4.70 7.17
CA LEU A 37 6.92 -5.42 6.13
C LEU A 37 8.44 -5.18 6.20
N ALA A 38 8.91 -4.37 7.16
CA ALA A 38 10.31 -3.97 7.32
C ALA A 38 10.95 -3.49 6.00
N LEU A 39 10.22 -2.72 5.21
CA LEU A 39 10.70 -2.28 3.90
C LEU A 39 11.83 -1.26 4.07
N LYS A 40 12.96 -1.48 3.37
CA LYS A 40 14.06 -0.50 3.31
C LYS A 40 13.70 0.80 2.59
N ARG A 41 12.52 0.84 1.95
CA ARG A 41 12.02 1.96 1.14
C ARG A 41 10.80 2.58 1.81
N ASN A 42 10.65 3.89 1.66
CA ASN A 42 9.54 4.65 2.25
C ASN A 42 8.30 4.72 1.31
N TYR A 43 8.06 3.67 0.54
CA TYR A 43 6.89 3.58 -0.34
C TYR A 43 6.43 2.13 -0.53
N LEU A 44 5.12 1.97 -0.71
CA LEU A 44 4.45 0.71 -1.02
C LEU A 44 4.31 0.52 -2.52
N THR A 45 4.37 -0.72 -2.96
CA THR A 45 3.93 -1.17 -4.29
C THR A 45 2.67 -2.04 -4.17
N VAL A 46 2.07 -2.36 -5.31
CA VAL A 46 0.94 -3.30 -5.36
C VAL A 46 1.35 -4.67 -4.80
N GLN A 47 2.58 -5.14 -5.07
CA GLN A 47 3.10 -6.38 -4.49
C GLN A 47 3.14 -6.34 -2.96
N ASP A 48 3.51 -5.20 -2.37
CA ASP A 48 3.58 -5.07 -0.91
C ASP A 48 2.19 -5.21 -0.28
N LEU A 49 1.16 -4.65 -0.93
CA LEU A 49 -0.22 -4.80 -0.47
C LEU A 49 -0.73 -6.24 -0.57
N ILE A 50 -0.34 -6.97 -1.61
CA ILE A 50 -0.65 -8.41 -1.76
C ILE A 50 0.06 -9.21 -0.66
N ASN A 51 1.34 -8.94 -0.43
CA ASN A 51 2.13 -9.61 0.62
C ASN A 51 1.58 -9.33 2.02
N TYR A 52 1.01 -8.15 2.25
CA TYR A 52 0.36 -7.77 3.51
C TYR A 52 -1.07 -8.32 3.64
N GLY A 53 -1.68 -8.81 2.54
CA GLY A 53 -3.03 -9.39 2.53
C GLY A 53 -4.16 -8.38 2.36
N ILE A 54 -3.91 -7.21 1.77
CA ILE A 54 -4.93 -6.19 1.46
C ILE A 54 -5.54 -6.41 0.07
N LEU A 55 -4.74 -6.85 -0.90
CA LEU A 55 -5.14 -7.09 -2.29
C LEU A 55 -4.98 -8.57 -2.63
#